data_AF-A0AAY4DBN0-F1
#
_entry.id   AF-A0AAY4DBN0-F1
#
_cell.length_a   1.000
_cell.length_b   1.000
_cell.length_c   1.000
_cell.angle_alpha   90.00
_cell.angle_beta   90.00
_cell.angle_gamma   90.00
#
_symmetry.space_group_name_H-M   'P 1'
#
loop_
_entity.id
_entity.type
_entity.pdbx_description
1 polymer ?
#
loop_
_entity_poly.entity_id
_entity_poly.type
_entity_poly.pdbx_seq_one_letter_code
_entity_poly.pdbx_strand_id
1 'polypeptide(L)'
;MFCSPCSLPCVKKHKSESGCCGIRDKTLFVPLTKFDDMNLLNDYRFLEDTGRLADVANRDPLMQCRVHFPSVKRLRKQASLAKVTLKILPSTFTKRKENSTYFSKKEAVFYWHLKLMFPQCGSEYTVRRVVDTRMLKDILSAYIHPTESHPVIRQKLKIYVQAPMENVRVFMKSEEGISLRYHELDMNQSLRNNLMNKTIIEYPTLHVSEFKKNTDNRECDNHPYHDTEENENPFCSENAKNCVDLLK
;
A
#
# COMPACT_ATOMS: atom_id res chain seq x y z
N MET A 1 -6.08 -42.73 9.49
CA MET A 1 -4.64 -43.03 9.34
C MET A 1 -3.88 -42.04 10.20
N PHE A 2 -3.34 -42.49 11.34
CA PHE A 2 -2.66 -41.63 12.31
C PHE A 2 -1.36 -41.09 11.70
N CYS A 3 -1.19 -39.78 11.66
CA CYS A 3 0.02 -39.13 11.18
C CYS A 3 1.10 -39.24 12.25
N SER A 4 2.14 -40.03 11.99
CA SER A 4 3.34 -40.19 12.82
C SER A 4 4.01 -38.84 13.09
N PRO A 5 4.67 -38.63 14.24
CA PRO A 5 5.30 -37.36 14.57
C PRO A 5 6.32 -36.98 13.48
N CYS A 6 6.05 -35.85 12.82
CA CYS A 6 6.80 -35.37 11.67
C CYS A 6 8.21 -34.96 12.10
N SER A 7 9.23 -35.75 11.71
CA SER A 7 10.63 -35.41 11.92
C SER A 7 11.10 -34.31 10.96
N LEU A 8 12.21 -33.62 11.27
CA LEU A 8 12.76 -32.56 10.42
C LEU A 8 12.95 -32.96 8.94
N PRO A 9 13.42 -34.20 8.62
CA PRO A 9 13.48 -34.67 7.23
C PRO A 9 12.10 -34.75 6.55
N CYS A 10 11.07 -35.19 7.29
CA CYS A 10 9.71 -35.28 6.77
C CYS A 10 9.13 -33.90 6.44
N VAL A 11 9.36 -32.90 7.30
CA VAL A 11 8.94 -31.52 7.02
C VAL A 11 9.65 -30.98 5.78
N LYS A 12 10.96 -31.19 5.64
CA LYS A 12 11.72 -30.72 4.47
C LYS A 12 11.20 -31.35 3.17
N LYS A 13 10.98 -32.68 3.18
CA LYS A 13 10.42 -33.42 2.05
C LYS A 13 9.01 -32.93 1.68
N HIS A 14 8.14 -32.75 2.67
CA HIS A 14 6.81 -32.18 2.45
C HIS A 14 6.90 -30.80 1.80
N LYS A 15 7.70 -29.87 2.35
CA LYS A 15 7.83 -28.51 1.81
C LYS A 15 8.34 -28.50 0.36
N SER A 16 9.26 -29.41 0.00
CA SER A 16 9.74 -29.53 -1.38
C SER A 16 8.70 -30.13 -2.33
N GLU A 17 7.94 -31.13 -1.88
CA GLU A 17 6.97 -31.85 -2.73
C GLU A 17 5.64 -31.10 -2.89
N SER A 18 5.17 -30.45 -1.82
CA SER A 18 3.87 -29.75 -1.80
C SER A 18 3.99 -28.24 -2.07
N GLY A 19 5.21 -27.71 -2.17
CA GLY A 19 5.44 -26.26 -2.26
C GLY A 19 5.00 -25.48 -1.02
N CYS A 20 4.73 -26.17 0.10
CA CYS A 20 4.24 -25.54 1.32
C CYS A 20 5.32 -24.64 1.96
N CYS A 21 4.98 -23.37 2.20
CA CYS A 21 5.87 -22.42 2.87
C CYS A 21 6.06 -22.75 4.37
N GLY A 22 5.15 -23.56 4.95
CA GLY A 22 5.11 -23.85 6.38
C GLY A 22 4.66 -22.67 7.24
N ILE A 23 4.11 -21.62 6.62
CA ILE A 23 3.50 -20.48 7.29
C ILE A 23 2.01 -20.56 7.01
N ARG A 24 1.19 -20.65 8.06
CA ARG A 24 -0.27 -20.66 7.95
C ARG A 24 -0.76 -19.27 7.55
N ASP A 25 -1.68 -19.19 6.59
CA ASP A 25 -2.47 -17.98 6.36
C ASP A 25 -3.51 -17.81 7.50
N LYS A 26 -3.30 -16.80 8.33
CA LYS A 26 -4.14 -16.51 9.50
C LYS A 26 -5.40 -15.71 9.14
N THR A 27 -5.52 -15.22 7.90
CA THR A 27 -6.57 -14.29 7.47
C THR A 27 -7.51 -14.87 6.42
N LEU A 28 -7.38 -16.15 6.13
CA LEU A 28 -8.13 -16.84 5.10
C LEU A 28 -9.60 -16.95 5.53
N PHE A 29 -10.51 -16.44 4.71
CA PHE A 29 -11.95 -16.48 4.99
C PHE A 29 -12.47 -17.92 4.93
N VAL A 30 -13.22 -18.32 5.95
CA VAL A 30 -13.90 -19.62 6.01
C VAL A 30 -15.40 -19.37 6.12
N PRO A 31 -16.23 -19.84 5.17
CA PRO A 31 -17.67 -19.72 5.27
C PRO A 31 -18.19 -20.54 6.46
N LEU A 32 -19.27 -20.07 7.10
CA LEU A 32 -19.85 -20.73 8.29
C LEU A 32 -20.17 -22.21 8.06
N THR A 33 -20.54 -22.59 6.84
CA THR A 33 -20.83 -23.98 6.46
C THR A 33 -19.63 -24.92 6.54
N LYS A 34 -18.40 -24.38 6.47
CA LYS A 34 -17.14 -25.12 6.55
C LYS A 34 -16.35 -24.77 7.84
N PHE A 35 -16.95 -24.02 8.75
CA PHE A 35 -16.31 -23.63 10.00
C PHE A 35 -16.35 -24.80 10.97
N ASP A 36 -15.17 -25.28 11.36
CA ASP A 36 -14.97 -26.43 12.24
C ASP A 36 -14.23 -26.04 13.53
N ASP A 37 -14.15 -26.97 14.48
CA ASP A 37 -13.46 -26.76 15.76
C ASP A 37 -11.97 -26.41 15.57
N MET A 38 -11.36 -26.89 14.49
CA MET A 38 -9.98 -26.56 14.15
C MET A 38 -9.85 -25.09 13.77
N ASN A 39 -10.76 -24.55 12.97
CA ASN A 39 -10.82 -23.12 12.63
C ASN A 39 -11.04 -22.27 13.88
N LEU A 40 -11.96 -22.67 14.77
CA LEU A 40 -12.16 -22.01 16.06
C LEU A 40 -10.88 -21.97 16.91
N LEU A 41 -10.18 -23.09 17.04
CA LEU A 41 -8.94 -23.16 17.81
C LEU A 41 -7.82 -22.31 17.18
N ASN A 42 -7.77 -22.26 15.86
CA ASN A 42 -6.82 -21.41 15.14
C ASN A 42 -7.11 -19.92 15.38
N ASP A 43 -8.39 -19.52 15.36
CA ASP A 43 -8.81 -18.15 15.63
C ASP A 43 -8.52 -17.76 17.08
N TYR A 44 -8.81 -18.66 18.04
CA TYR A 44 -8.49 -18.46 19.44
C TYR A 44 -6.98 -18.25 19.66
N ARG A 45 -6.14 -19.12 19.09
CA ARG A 45 -4.67 -18.97 19.15
C ARG A 45 -4.19 -17.69 18.50
N PHE A 46 -4.81 -17.28 17.39
CA PHE A 46 -4.50 -16.01 16.75
C PHE A 46 -4.82 -14.82 17.66
N LEU A 47 -5.96 -14.85 18.35
CA LEU A 47 -6.33 -13.82 19.33
C LEU A 47 -5.39 -13.80 20.53
N GLU A 48 -5.00 -14.96 21.07
CA GLU A 48 -3.99 -15.04 22.14
C GLU A 48 -2.63 -14.49 21.70
N ASP A 49 -2.16 -14.89 20.51
CA ASP A 49 -0.92 -14.38 19.92
C ASP A 49 -0.98 -12.87 19.75
N THR A 50 -2.10 -12.36 19.24
CA THR A 50 -2.33 -10.92 19.05
C THR A 50 -2.36 -10.19 20.39
N GLY A 51 -3.01 -10.76 21.40
CA GLY A 51 -3.05 -10.24 22.77
C GLY A 51 -1.66 -10.18 23.39
N ARG A 52 -0.86 -11.25 23.23
CA ARG A 52 0.54 -11.30 23.67
C ARG A 52 1.40 -10.26 22.96
N LEU A 53 1.28 -10.12 21.64
CA LEU A 53 1.99 -9.10 20.88
C LEU A 53 1.59 -7.69 21.31
N ALA A 54 0.31 -7.45 21.57
CA ALA A 54 -0.19 -6.17 22.06
C ALA A 54 0.30 -5.86 23.48
N ASP A 55 0.36 -6.85 24.38
CA ASP A 55 0.91 -6.68 25.73
C ASP A 55 2.42 -6.41 25.69
N VAL A 56 3.18 -7.14 24.87
CA VAL A 56 4.60 -6.86 24.63
C VAL A 56 4.80 -5.45 24.10
N ALA A 57 4.03 -5.05 23.08
CA ALA A 57 4.07 -3.69 22.56
C ALA A 57 3.66 -2.66 23.60
N ASN A 58 2.67 -2.93 24.45
CA ASN A 58 2.25 -2.02 25.51
C ASN A 58 3.31 -1.88 26.61
N ARG A 59 4.18 -2.88 26.83
CA ARG A 59 5.27 -2.83 27.83
C ARG A 59 6.58 -2.31 27.25
N ASP A 60 6.75 -2.33 25.94
CA ASP A 60 7.95 -1.84 25.27
C ASP A 60 8.06 -0.31 25.43
N PRO A 61 9.10 0.20 26.12
CA PRO A 61 9.32 1.64 26.27
C PRO A 61 9.37 2.38 24.93
N LEU A 62 9.80 1.75 23.84
CA LEU A 62 9.84 2.35 22.50
C LEU A 62 8.43 2.58 21.92
N MET A 63 7.45 1.77 22.32
CA MET A 63 6.03 1.88 21.95
C MET A 63 5.26 2.75 22.94
N GLN A 64 5.58 2.65 24.24
CA GLN A 64 5.05 3.49 25.32
C GLN A 64 5.58 4.92 25.26
N CYS A 65 6.67 5.16 24.55
CA CYS A 65 7.08 6.48 24.11
C CYS A 65 6.00 7.08 23.17
N ARG A 66 4.89 7.51 23.77
CA ARG A 66 4.07 8.65 23.35
C ARG A 66 4.89 9.95 23.46
N VAL A 67 6.17 9.89 23.13
CA VAL A 67 7.03 11.03 22.88
C VAL A 67 6.54 11.57 21.56
N HIS A 68 5.41 12.28 21.62
CA HIS A 68 5.03 13.23 20.61
C HIS A 68 6.15 14.26 20.56
N PHE A 69 7.16 13.98 19.76
CA PHE A 69 8.23 14.89 19.46
C PHE A 69 7.59 16.24 19.11
N PRO A 70 8.03 17.36 19.70
CA PRO A 70 7.45 18.68 19.42
C PRO A 70 7.42 18.99 17.92
N SER A 71 8.34 18.44 17.12
CA SER A 71 8.30 18.47 15.65
C SER A 71 7.02 17.86 15.06
N VAL A 72 6.60 16.68 15.52
CA VAL A 72 5.42 15.96 15.04
C VAL A 72 4.13 16.66 15.43
N LYS A 73 4.04 17.16 16.68
CA LYS A 73 2.90 17.99 17.13
C LYS A 73 2.75 19.23 16.26
N ARG A 74 3.85 19.93 15.98
CA ARG A 74 3.87 21.11 15.11
C ARG A 74 3.46 20.76 13.68
N LEU A 75 3.99 19.67 13.14
CA LEU A 75 3.65 19.19 11.79
C LEU A 75 2.15 18.91 11.66
N ARG A 76 1.56 18.20 12.63
CA ARG A 76 0.12 17.91 12.65
C ARG A 76 -0.72 19.17 12.77
N LYS A 77 -0.33 20.10 13.65
CA LYS A 77 -1.01 21.41 13.78
C LYS A 77 -1.01 22.14 12.45
N GLN A 78 0.14 22.20 11.77
CA GLN A 78 0.22 22.87 10.49
C GLN A 78 -0.58 22.16 9.40
N ALA A 79 -0.60 20.83 9.40
CA ALA A 79 -1.41 20.06 8.45
C ALA A 79 -2.90 20.36 8.63
N SER A 80 -3.35 20.43 9.89
CA SER A 80 -4.72 20.82 10.22
C SER A 80 -5.06 22.24 9.74
N LEU A 81 -4.12 23.20 9.85
CA LEU A 81 -4.30 24.55 9.30
C LEU A 81 -4.41 24.55 7.78
N ALA A 82 -3.71 23.64 7.10
CA ALA A 82 -3.85 23.40 5.67
C ALA A 82 -5.06 22.53 5.29
N LYS A 83 -5.95 22.23 6.25
CA LYS A 83 -7.12 21.34 6.11
C LYS A 83 -6.76 19.92 5.67
N VAL A 84 -5.59 19.42 6.09
CA VAL A 84 -5.12 18.05 5.84
C VAL A 84 -5.11 17.27 7.15
N THR A 85 -5.80 16.13 7.18
CA THR A 85 -5.83 15.25 8.36
C THR A 85 -4.62 14.32 8.34
N LEU A 86 -3.52 14.73 8.98
CA LEU A 86 -2.28 13.95 9.05
C LEU A 86 -2.26 13.00 10.26
N LYS A 87 -2.37 11.70 9.99
CA LYS A 87 -2.22 10.61 10.95
C LYS A 87 -0.76 10.14 10.98
N ILE A 88 -0.22 9.96 12.18
CA ILE A 88 1.17 9.55 12.39
C ILE A 88 1.15 8.15 13.01
N LEU A 89 1.85 7.22 12.37
CA LEU A 89 2.07 5.86 12.79
C LEU A 89 3.15 5.79 13.90
N PRO A 90 3.13 4.73 14.73
CA PRO A 90 4.21 4.44 15.66
C PRO A 90 5.58 4.31 14.98
N SER A 91 6.65 4.61 15.72
CA SER A 91 8.07 4.59 15.27
C SER A 91 8.53 3.24 14.72
N THR A 92 7.83 2.17 15.08
CA THR A 92 8.16 0.81 14.68
C THR A 92 7.74 0.46 13.26
N PHE A 93 6.78 1.19 12.70
CA PHE A 93 6.35 1.00 11.32
C PHE A 93 7.42 1.45 10.33
N THR A 94 7.67 0.65 9.29
CA THR A 94 8.60 0.98 8.19
C THR A 94 8.23 2.31 7.53
N LYS A 95 6.94 2.52 7.25
CA LYS A 95 6.40 3.77 6.70
C LYS A 95 6.78 4.99 7.55
N ARG A 96 6.83 4.85 8.88
CA ARG A 96 7.26 5.93 9.79
C ARG A 96 8.75 6.21 9.69
N LYS A 97 9.57 5.16 9.61
CA LYS A 97 11.04 5.25 9.50
C LYS A 97 11.48 5.89 8.18
N GLU A 98 10.75 5.63 7.10
CA GLU A 98 11.03 6.19 5.77
C GLU A 98 10.57 7.65 5.61
N ASN A 99 9.60 8.08 6.42
CA ASN A 99 8.96 9.38 6.24
C ASN A 99 9.97 10.53 6.42
N SER A 100 10.16 11.29 5.36
CA SER A 100 10.99 12.50 5.35
C SER A 100 10.18 13.78 5.25
N THR A 101 8.87 13.73 5.52
CA THR A 101 7.95 14.88 5.43
C THR A 101 8.23 15.88 6.55
N TYR A 102 8.37 17.16 6.19
CA TYR A 102 8.49 18.24 7.17
C TYR A 102 7.84 19.52 6.64
N PHE A 103 7.64 20.49 7.54
CA PHE A 103 7.10 21.80 7.20
C PHE A 103 8.16 22.88 7.43
N SER A 104 8.40 23.72 6.42
CA SER A 104 9.28 24.88 6.52
C SER A 104 8.48 26.10 6.99
N LYS A 105 8.78 26.59 8.19
CA LYS A 105 8.11 27.79 8.73
C LYS A 105 8.49 29.08 7.99
N LYS A 106 9.72 29.14 7.46
CA LYS A 106 10.23 30.34 6.76
C LYS A 106 9.44 30.60 5.47
N GLU A 107 9.17 29.53 4.73
CA GLU A 107 8.48 29.58 3.44
C GLU A 107 6.98 29.29 3.56
N ALA A 108 6.53 28.81 4.72
CA ALA A 108 5.18 28.34 4.96
C ALA A 108 4.72 27.26 3.96
N VAL A 109 5.62 26.34 3.60
CA VAL A 109 5.36 25.24 2.66
C VAL A 109 5.65 23.87 3.28
N PHE A 110 4.94 22.86 2.80
CA PHE A 110 5.24 21.48 3.10
C PHE A 110 6.24 20.91 2.10
N TYR A 111 7.21 20.18 2.64
CA TYR A 111 8.10 19.32 1.89
C TYR A 111 7.64 17.89 2.14
N TRP A 112 6.86 17.35 1.20
CA TRP A 112 6.29 16.02 1.29
C TRP A 112 7.30 14.95 0.89
N HIS A 113 7.24 13.83 1.61
CA HIS A 113 7.64 12.54 1.09
C HIS A 113 6.47 12.00 0.25
N LEU A 114 6.71 11.45 -0.93
CA LEU A 114 5.67 10.88 -1.78
C LEU A 114 6.07 9.46 -2.18
N LYS A 115 5.08 8.57 -2.21
CA LYS A 115 5.23 7.26 -2.85
C LYS A 115 4.38 7.23 -4.12
N LEU A 116 5.01 6.96 -5.25
CA LEU A 116 4.38 6.80 -6.55
C LEU A 116 4.28 5.31 -6.87
N MET A 117 3.06 4.87 -7.15
CA MET A 117 2.73 3.50 -7.50
C MET A 117 2.27 3.46 -8.95
N PHE A 118 2.85 2.58 -9.75
CA PHE A 118 2.48 2.35 -11.14
C PHE A 118 2.01 0.91 -11.28
N PRO A 119 0.72 0.62 -10.97
CA PRO A 119 0.22 -0.75 -10.89
C PRO A 119 0.37 -1.54 -12.20
N GLN A 120 0.19 -0.88 -13.34
CA GLN A 120 0.29 -1.52 -14.67
C GLN A 120 1.70 -2.00 -15.00
N CYS A 121 2.72 -1.44 -14.35
CA CYS A 121 4.13 -1.82 -14.52
C CYS A 121 4.72 -2.50 -13.28
N GLY A 122 3.92 -2.77 -12.24
CA GLY A 122 4.40 -3.28 -10.95
C GLY A 122 5.55 -2.48 -10.35
N SER A 123 5.64 -1.17 -10.64
CA SER A 123 6.79 -0.33 -10.30
C SER A 123 6.43 0.69 -9.23
N GLU A 124 7.35 0.89 -8.28
CA GLU A 124 7.17 1.81 -7.16
C GLU A 124 8.36 2.76 -7.06
N TYR A 125 8.10 4.04 -6.80
CA TYR A 125 9.13 5.05 -6.63
C TYR A 125 8.83 5.92 -5.42
N THR A 126 9.90 6.32 -4.72
CA THR A 126 9.80 7.20 -3.56
C THR A 126 10.48 8.53 -3.85
N VAL A 127 9.77 9.63 -3.64
CA VAL A 127 10.25 10.99 -3.89
C VAL A 127 10.32 11.73 -2.57
N ARG A 128 11.47 12.34 -2.28
CA ARG A 128 11.69 13.11 -1.06
C ARG A 128 11.67 14.60 -1.37
N ARG A 129 11.23 15.41 -0.39
CA ARG A 129 11.28 16.88 -0.43
C ARG A 129 10.48 17.52 -1.58
N VAL A 130 9.30 16.97 -1.88
CA VAL A 130 8.42 17.56 -2.88
C VAL A 130 7.66 18.73 -2.27
N VAL A 131 7.84 19.92 -2.84
CA VAL A 131 7.14 21.13 -2.38
C VAL A 131 5.66 21.03 -2.73
N ASP A 132 4.80 21.38 -1.77
CA ASP A 132 3.34 21.30 -1.94
C ASP A 132 2.74 22.32 -2.93
N THR A 133 3.47 23.39 -3.26
CA THR A 133 3.05 24.37 -4.27
C THR A 133 3.23 23.89 -5.71
N ARG A 134 4.02 22.84 -5.94
CA ARG A 134 4.29 22.30 -7.27
C ARG A 134 3.04 21.64 -7.86
N MET A 135 2.82 21.81 -9.17
CA MET A 135 1.70 21.15 -9.85
C MET A 135 1.94 19.64 -9.93
N LEU A 136 0.86 18.87 -9.86
CA LEU A 136 0.95 17.41 -9.91
C LEU A 136 1.55 16.92 -11.23
N LYS A 137 1.24 17.60 -12.35
CA LYS A 137 1.81 17.29 -13.67
C LYS A 137 3.33 17.44 -13.71
N ASP A 138 3.87 18.47 -13.06
CA ASP A 138 5.31 18.73 -13.04
C ASP A 138 6.05 17.72 -12.15
N ILE A 139 5.37 17.13 -11.17
CA ILE A 139 5.94 16.06 -10.33
C ILE A 139 6.03 14.76 -11.16
N LEU A 140 4.99 14.47 -11.96
CA LEU A 140 4.95 13.27 -12.80
C LEU A 140 5.79 13.37 -14.08
N SER A 141 6.05 14.57 -14.60
CA SER A 141 6.86 14.74 -15.80
C SER A 141 8.25 14.11 -15.65
N ALA A 142 8.85 14.17 -14.46
CA ALA A 142 10.13 13.50 -14.16
C ALA A 142 10.13 11.97 -14.37
N TYR A 143 8.95 11.35 -14.41
CA TYR A 143 8.76 9.90 -14.56
C TYR A 143 8.16 9.50 -15.91
N ILE A 144 7.22 10.29 -16.42
CA ILE A 144 6.39 9.95 -17.59
C ILE A 144 6.88 10.68 -18.85
N HIS A 145 7.63 11.79 -18.73
CA HIS A 145 8.01 12.57 -19.89
C HIS A 145 9.00 11.81 -20.80
N PRO A 146 8.77 11.76 -22.13
CA PRO A 146 9.61 10.98 -23.06
C PRO A 146 11.09 11.34 -23.06
N THR A 147 11.42 12.61 -22.79
CA THR A 147 12.77 13.15 -22.93
C THR A 147 13.44 13.47 -21.59
N GLU A 148 12.66 13.82 -20.56
CA GLU A 148 13.20 14.28 -19.26
C GLU A 148 13.31 13.14 -18.25
N SER A 149 12.59 12.04 -18.46
CA SER A 149 12.65 10.88 -17.56
C SER A 149 13.94 10.09 -17.75
N HIS A 150 14.45 9.54 -16.65
CA HIS A 150 15.65 8.71 -16.69
C HIS A 150 15.43 7.48 -17.61
N PRO A 151 16.36 7.12 -18.51
CA PRO A 151 16.14 6.06 -19.51
C PRO A 151 15.65 4.72 -18.93
N VAL A 152 16.18 4.34 -17.77
CA VAL A 152 15.78 3.11 -17.05
C VAL A 152 14.33 3.19 -16.54
N ILE A 153 13.91 4.35 -16.02
CA ILE A 153 12.54 4.57 -15.54
C ILE A 153 11.59 4.58 -16.73
N ARG A 154 11.98 5.27 -17.82
CA ARG A 154 11.24 5.33 -19.07
C ARG A 154 10.96 3.95 -19.66
N GLN A 155 11.95 3.06 -19.63
CA GLN A 155 11.79 1.69 -20.09
C GLN A 155 10.79 0.90 -19.24
N LYS A 156 10.86 1.05 -17.90
CA LYS A 156 9.91 0.40 -16.98
C LYS A 156 8.49 0.95 -17.12
N LEU A 157 8.35 2.26 -17.35
CA LEU A 157 7.07 2.97 -17.46
C LEU A 157 6.62 3.20 -18.90
N LYS A 158 7.04 2.35 -19.84
CA LYS A 158 6.79 2.52 -21.28
C LYS A 158 5.31 2.74 -21.61
N ILE A 159 4.41 2.05 -20.91
CA ILE A 159 2.94 2.21 -21.06
C ILE A 159 2.53 3.68 -20.86
N TYR A 160 3.00 4.30 -19.78
CA TYR A 160 2.67 5.68 -19.44
C TYR A 160 3.38 6.69 -20.34
N VAL A 161 4.61 6.41 -20.76
CA VAL A 161 5.40 7.30 -21.64
C VAL A 161 4.79 7.38 -23.04
N GLN A 162 4.22 6.27 -23.52
CA GLN A 162 3.56 6.20 -24.82
C GLN A 162 2.12 6.74 -24.80
N ALA A 163 1.49 6.76 -23.63
CA ALA A 163 0.14 7.28 -23.47
C ALA A 163 0.10 8.81 -23.57
N PRO A 164 -0.95 9.39 -24.17
CA PRO A 164 -1.23 10.82 -24.03
C PRO A 164 -1.40 11.19 -22.55
N MET A 165 -0.89 12.35 -22.14
CA MET A 165 -1.02 12.83 -20.75
C MET A 165 -2.48 12.94 -20.28
N GLU A 166 -3.42 13.17 -21.21
CA GLU A 166 -4.87 13.20 -20.93
C GLU A 166 -5.44 11.87 -20.46
N ASN A 167 -4.79 10.76 -20.83
CA ASN A 167 -5.20 9.42 -20.44
C ASN A 167 -4.60 9.03 -19.09
N VAL A 168 -3.64 9.79 -18.56
CA VAL A 168 -3.02 9.48 -17.28
C VAL A 168 -3.82 10.13 -16.16
N ARG A 169 -4.34 9.29 -15.26
CA ARG A 169 -5.06 9.72 -14.06
C ARG A 169 -4.29 9.33 -12.82
N VAL A 170 -4.45 10.13 -11.77
CA VAL A 170 -3.77 9.93 -10.48
C VAL A 170 -4.80 9.76 -9.39
N PHE A 171 -4.61 8.73 -8.58
CA PHE A 171 -5.51 8.35 -7.52
C PHE A 171 -4.79 8.27 -6.18
N MET A 172 -5.43 8.71 -5.12
CA MET A 172 -5.00 8.49 -3.75
C MET A 172 -6.00 7.59 -3.04
N LYS A 173 -5.53 6.52 -2.41
CA LYS A 173 -6.40 5.65 -1.60
C LYS A 173 -7.06 6.48 -0.49
N SER A 174 -8.37 6.35 -0.35
CA SER A 174 -9.11 6.91 0.78
C SER A 174 -8.93 6.01 2.00
N GLU A 175 -8.62 6.63 3.13
CA GLU A 175 -8.49 5.95 4.42
C GLU A 175 -9.81 6.02 5.23
N GLU A 176 -10.90 6.46 4.58
CA GLU A 176 -12.20 6.68 5.19
C GLU A 176 -13.20 5.63 4.70
N GLY A 177 -13.84 4.95 5.66
CA GLY A 177 -14.85 3.94 5.41
C GLY A 177 -14.32 2.51 5.35
N ILE A 178 -15.25 1.56 5.33
CA ILE A 178 -14.98 0.12 5.30
C ILE A 178 -14.65 -0.34 3.85
N SER A 179 -15.21 0.37 2.87
CA SER A 179 -15.00 0.09 1.44
C SER A 179 -13.71 0.72 0.93
N LEU A 180 -12.99 -0.01 0.07
CA LEU A 180 -11.87 0.52 -0.68
C LEU A 180 -12.36 1.61 -1.64
N ARG A 181 -11.96 2.87 -1.38
CA ARG A 181 -12.29 4.03 -2.23
C ARG A 181 -11.01 4.75 -2.61
N TYR A 182 -11.05 5.42 -3.77
CA TYR A 182 -9.95 6.23 -4.27
C TYR A 182 -10.44 7.65 -4.55
N HIS A 183 -9.58 8.64 -4.28
CA HIS A 183 -9.77 10.02 -4.67
C HIS A 183 -8.97 10.29 -5.93
N GLU A 184 -9.64 10.69 -7.01
CA GLU A 184 -8.97 11.22 -8.19
C GLU A 184 -8.36 12.59 -7.86
N LEU A 185 -7.11 12.80 -8.27
CA LEU A 185 -6.36 14.04 -8.11
C LEU A 185 -6.28 14.76 -9.46
N ASP A 186 -6.45 16.07 -9.44
CA ASP A 186 -6.38 16.90 -10.63
C ASP A 186 -4.93 17.22 -10.98
N MET A 187 -4.55 16.89 -12.23
CA MET A 187 -3.21 17.10 -12.75
C MET A 187 -2.82 18.57 -12.90
N ASN A 188 -3.81 19.45 -13.07
CA ASN A 188 -3.61 20.88 -13.26
C ASN A 188 -3.58 21.65 -11.94
N GLN A 189 -3.81 20.98 -10.81
CA GLN A 189 -3.75 21.59 -9.49
C GLN A 189 -2.41 21.32 -8.78
N SER A 190 -2.08 22.20 -7.84
CA SER A 190 -0.95 21.99 -6.93
C SER A 190 -1.19 20.78 -6.03
N LEU A 191 -0.10 20.19 -5.54
CA LEU A 191 -0.17 19.12 -4.55
C LEU A 191 -0.93 19.57 -3.29
N ARG A 192 -0.75 20.82 -2.86
CA ARG A 192 -1.45 21.43 -1.72
C ARG A 192 -2.96 21.39 -1.88
N ASN A 193 -3.49 21.80 -3.04
CA ASN A 193 -4.94 21.84 -3.27
C ASN A 193 -5.51 20.43 -3.37
N ASN A 194 -4.81 19.52 -4.05
CA ASN A 194 -5.21 18.12 -4.17
C ASN A 194 -5.28 17.39 -2.83
N LEU A 195 -4.37 17.69 -1.90
CA LEU A 195 -4.34 17.09 -0.57
C LEU A 195 -5.32 17.74 0.42
N MET A 196 -5.92 18.88 0.07
CA MET A 196 -6.86 19.58 0.93
C MET A 196 -8.10 18.71 1.21
N ASN A 197 -8.54 18.71 2.47
CA ASN A 197 -9.65 17.90 2.96
C ASN A 197 -9.45 16.39 2.78
N LYS A 198 -8.20 15.93 2.68
CA LYS A 198 -7.86 14.50 2.62
C LYS A 198 -7.22 14.03 3.92
N THR A 199 -7.41 12.75 4.21
CA THR A 199 -6.75 12.05 5.31
C THR A 199 -5.50 11.34 4.80
N ILE A 200 -4.35 11.61 5.42
CA ILE A 200 -3.04 11.10 5.01
C ILE A 200 -2.39 10.38 6.19
N ILE A 201 -1.91 9.15 5.97
CA ILE A 201 -1.16 8.37 6.97
C ILE A 201 0.33 8.45 6.63
N GLU A 202 1.11 9.12 7.47
CA GLU A 202 2.53 9.50 7.30
C GLU A 202 2.83 10.40 6.11
N TYR A 203 2.58 9.89 4.91
CA TYR A 203 2.86 10.55 3.64
C TYR A 203 1.92 10.05 2.54
N PRO A 204 1.61 10.88 1.51
CA PRO A 204 0.74 10.48 0.41
C PRO A 204 1.29 9.33 -0.42
N THR A 205 0.40 8.43 -0.84
CA THR A 205 0.69 7.37 -1.82
C THR A 205 -0.20 7.57 -3.03
N LEU A 206 0.42 7.89 -4.16
CA LEU A 206 -0.24 8.23 -5.41
C LEU A 206 -0.18 7.05 -6.36
N HIS A 207 -1.31 6.62 -6.88
CA HIS A 207 -1.46 5.55 -7.84
C HIS A 207 -1.69 6.16 -9.21
N VAL A 208 -0.81 5.88 -10.15
CA VAL A 208 -0.88 6.40 -11.51
C VAL A 208 -1.40 5.29 -12.42
N SER A 209 -2.45 5.57 -13.17
CA SER A 209 -3.03 4.61 -14.12
C SER A 209 -3.34 5.29 -15.45
N GLU A 210 -3.10 4.57 -16.53
CA GLU A 210 -3.58 4.94 -17.86
C GLU A 210 -5.05 4.53 -18.02
N PHE A 211 -5.88 5.44 -18.51
CA PHE A 211 -7.25 5.21 -18.92
C PHE A 211 -7.33 5.20 -20.46
N LYS A 212 -7.77 4.09 -21.03
CA LYS A 212 -8.06 4.00 -22.47
C LYS A 212 -9.53 4.38 -22.68
N LYS A 213 -9.80 5.51 -23.33
CA LYS A 213 -11.15 5.80 -23.81
C LYS A 213 -11.51 4.75 -24.86
N ASN A 214 -12.43 3.84 -24.54
CA ASN A 214 -13.01 2.94 -25.54
C ASN A 214 -13.81 3.81 -26.51
N THR A 215 -13.24 4.13 -27.67
CA THR A 215 -14.01 4.52 -28.86
C THR A 215 -14.48 3.24 -29.55
N ASP A 216 -15.34 2.49 -28.86
CA ASP A 216 -16.19 1.49 -29.47
C ASP A 216 -17.48 1.48 -28.66
N ASN A 217 -18.52 2.09 -29.24
CA ASN A 217 -19.90 1.89 -28.81
C ASN A 217 -20.21 0.40 -28.97
N ARG A 218 -20.15 -0.34 -27.88
CA ARG A 218 -20.97 -1.53 -27.71
C ARG A 218 -21.92 -1.23 -26.56
N GLU A 219 -23.18 -1.05 -26.93
CA GLU A 219 -24.31 -1.06 -26.02
C GLU A 219 -24.13 -2.25 -25.08
N CYS A 220 -24.02 -1.98 -23.78
CA CYS A 220 -24.07 -3.02 -22.77
C CYS A 220 -25.52 -3.02 -22.30
N ASP A 221 -26.31 -3.91 -22.88
CA ASP A 221 -27.68 -4.14 -22.47
C ASP A 221 -27.77 -4.44 -20.96
N ASN A 222 -28.78 -3.85 -20.35
CA ASN A 222 -29.19 -4.12 -18.99
C ASN A 222 -29.67 -5.57 -18.86
N HIS A 223 -28.99 -6.43 -18.08
CA HIS A 223 -29.66 -7.55 -17.41
C HIS A 223 -28.88 -8.03 -16.15
N PRO A 224 -29.56 -8.65 -15.16
CA PRO A 224 -29.38 -8.36 -13.75
C PRO A 224 -28.52 -9.45 -13.08
N TYR A 225 -28.15 -9.16 -11.85
CA TYR A 225 -27.46 -10.06 -10.92
C TYR A 225 -28.02 -11.49 -10.94
N HIS A 226 -27.13 -12.45 -11.19
CA HIS A 226 -27.24 -13.80 -10.65
C HIS A 226 -25.87 -14.23 -10.13
N ASP A 227 -25.82 -14.51 -8.83
CA ASP A 227 -24.66 -15.00 -8.10
C ASP A 227 -24.29 -16.42 -8.53
N THR A 228 -23.02 -16.63 -8.89
CA THR A 228 -22.36 -17.94 -8.82
C THR A 228 -20.92 -17.74 -8.32
N GLU A 229 -20.71 -18.15 -7.07
CA GLU A 229 -19.42 -18.22 -6.40
C GLU A 229 -18.62 -19.43 -6.90
N GLU A 230 -17.57 -19.21 -7.69
CA GLU A 230 -16.44 -20.15 -7.84
C GLU A 230 -15.14 -19.33 -7.90
N ASN A 231 -14.49 -19.15 -6.74
CA ASN A 231 -13.16 -18.56 -6.63
C ASN A 231 -12.10 -19.65 -6.66
N GLU A 232 -11.59 -19.98 -7.84
CA GLU A 232 -10.22 -20.47 -7.98
C GLU A 232 -9.29 -19.25 -8.04
N ASN A 233 -8.42 -19.12 -7.03
CA ASN A 233 -7.42 -18.06 -6.91
C ASN A 233 -6.06 -18.60 -7.36
N PRO A 234 -5.54 -18.27 -8.56
CA PRO A 234 -4.16 -18.58 -8.94
C PRO A 234 -3.28 -17.38 -8.57
N PHE A 235 -2.95 -17.24 -7.28
CA PHE A 235 -1.91 -16.30 -6.85
C PHE A 235 -0.91 -17.01 -5.93
N CYS A 236 -0.21 -17.99 -6.50
CA CYS A 236 0.96 -18.61 -5.88
C CYS A 236 2.05 -18.85 -6.92
N SER A 237 2.62 -17.78 -7.49
CA SER A 237 3.83 -17.89 -8.30
C SER A 237 4.56 -16.57 -8.47
N GLU A 238 4.97 -15.86 -7.40
CA GLU A 238 5.97 -14.79 -7.62
C GLU A 238 6.91 -14.43 -6.45
N ASN A 239 6.74 -14.97 -5.25
CA ASN A 239 7.67 -14.69 -4.14
C ASN A 239 8.69 -15.80 -3.82
N ALA A 240 8.90 -16.76 -4.73
CA ALA A 240 9.83 -17.88 -4.53
C ALA A 240 11.29 -17.61 -4.95
N LYS A 241 11.71 -16.36 -5.20
CA LYS A 241 13.08 -16.06 -5.68
C LYS A 241 14.00 -15.31 -4.72
N ASN A 242 13.62 -15.01 -3.48
CA ASN A 242 14.46 -14.25 -2.54
C ASN A 242 14.70 -14.91 -1.16
N CYS A 243 14.76 -16.24 -1.09
CA CYS A 243 15.10 -16.96 0.17
C CYS A 243 16.22 -17.99 0.03
N VAL A 244 17.15 -17.79 -0.93
CA VAL A 244 18.41 -18.51 -0.97
C VAL A 244 19.51 -17.48 -1.13
N ASP A 245 19.96 -16.90 0.00
CA ASP A 245 21.29 -16.27 0.15
C ASP A 245 21.41 -15.62 1.54
N LEU A 246 21.27 -16.42 2.61
CA LEU A 246 21.62 -15.96 3.97
C LEU A 246 22.04 -17.10 4.91
N LEU A 247 22.69 -18.14 4.37
CA LEU A 247 23.44 -19.12 5.15
C LEU A 247 24.67 -19.60 4.36
N LYS A 248 25.75 -18.82 4.44
CA LYS A 248 27.13 -19.32 4.46
C LYS A 248 27.80 -18.75 5.70
#